data_AF-A0AAW1MLD1-F1
#
_entry.id   AF-A0AAW1MLD1-F1
#
_cell.length_a   1.000
_cell.length_b   1.000
_cell.length_c   1.000
_cell.angle_alpha   90.00
_cell.angle_beta   90.00
_cell.angle_gamma   90.00
#
_symmetry.space_group_name_H-M   'P 1'
#
loop_
_entity.id
_entity.type
_entity.pdbx_description
1 polymer ?
#
loop_
_entity_poly.entity_id
_entity_poly.type
_entity_poly.pdbx_seq_one_letter_code
_entity_poly.pdbx_strand_id
1 'polypeptide(L)'
;MDRFIGEFYEKSVKALDVCNAIRDGIEQVRQWEKLLEIVICALDDQKTLGEGQIRRAKKALIDLLIGMLDEKESNAALAHRNRSFGRKSGGGSSKDQKNLGHFRSLSWSVSRSWSASRQLQAMGYNMSAPRANDVMASNGLAVAVYTMSNVLLLVMWALVAAIPCQDRGLQIHFSIPRQYVWAASITSIHERVLEESKKKERKNACGLLKEIYQTEKWTQQMNEMLDSLQFPLTDEKEAEIREKVEELKRVFKTLKDGLYPLERQVREVFHRIVRSRTEGLDSLGRASGSE
;
A
#
# COMPACT_ATOMS: atom_id res chain seq x y z
N MET A 1 5.35 35.59 -4.81
CA MET A 1 4.32 34.54 -4.97
C MET A 1 4.87 33.30 -5.66
N ASP A 2 5.77 33.47 -6.64
CA ASP A 2 6.32 32.37 -7.45
C ASP A 2 6.99 31.27 -6.63
N ARG A 3 7.66 31.64 -5.52
CA ARG A 3 8.21 30.66 -4.57
C ARG A 3 7.15 29.68 -4.05
N PHE A 4 6.02 30.18 -3.55
CA PHE A 4 4.95 29.33 -3.00
C PHE A 4 4.34 28.41 -4.06
N ILE A 5 4.16 28.93 -5.28
CA ILE A 5 3.61 28.19 -6.42
C ILE A 5 4.60 27.10 -6.87
N GLY A 6 5.88 27.45 -7.02
CA GLY A 6 6.94 26.50 -7.39
C GLY A 6 7.08 25.38 -6.37
N GLU A 7 7.10 25.71 -5.08
CA GLU A 7 7.12 24.73 -4.00
C GLU A 7 5.89 23.83 -3.98
N PHE A 8 4.70 24.35 -4.31
CA PHE A 8 3.48 23.55 -4.43
C PHE A 8 3.58 22.58 -5.62
N TYR A 9 4.06 23.03 -6.77
CA TYR A 9 4.24 22.13 -7.92
C TYR A 9 5.30 21.06 -7.67
N GLU A 10 6.37 21.36 -6.96
CA GLU A 10 7.35 20.35 -6.55
C GLU A 10 6.68 19.26 -5.68
N LYS A 11 5.86 19.67 -4.70
CA LYS A 11 5.09 18.74 -3.86
C LYS A 11 4.07 17.95 -4.66
N SER A 12 3.48 18.56 -5.69
CA SER A 12 2.54 17.87 -6.58
C SER A 12 3.21 16.73 -7.34
N VAL A 13 4.49 16.86 -7.73
CA VAL A 13 5.25 15.77 -8.36
C VAL A 13 5.44 14.60 -7.40
N LYS A 14 5.89 14.90 -6.18
CA LYS A 14 6.06 13.89 -5.12
C LYS A 14 4.74 13.19 -4.81
N ALA A 15 3.62 13.92 -4.84
CA ALA A 15 2.29 13.34 -4.67
C ALA A 15 1.90 12.38 -5.81
N LEU A 16 2.30 12.65 -7.06
CA LEU A 16 2.11 11.71 -8.18
C LEU A 16 2.90 10.42 -7.96
N ASP A 17 4.14 10.56 -7.48
CA ASP A 17 4.96 9.40 -7.18
C ASP A 17 4.37 8.57 -6.02
N VAL A 18 3.81 9.23 -4.99
CA VAL A 18 3.02 8.56 -3.94
C VAL A 18 1.81 7.85 -4.54
N CYS A 19 1.02 8.49 -5.42
CA CYS A 19 -0.13 7.86 -6.06
C CYS A 19 0.26 6.59 -6.84
N ASN A 20 1.42 6.58 -7.50
CA ASN A 20 1.95 5.37 -8.14
C ASN A 20 2.24 4.26 -7.13
N ALA A 21 2.88 4.60 -6.00
CA ALA A 21 3.12 3.64 -4.92
C ALA A 21 1.81 3.09 -4.32
N ILE A 22 0.79 3.93 -4.14
CA ILE A 22 -0.53 3.49 -3.67
C ILE A 22 -1.18 2.53 -4.67
N ARG A 23 -1.13 2.83 -5.97
CA ARG A 23 -1.63 1.93 -7.02
C ARG A 23 -0.94 0.56 -6.94
N ASP A 24 0.37 0.53 -6.76
CA ASP A 24 1.12 -0.72 -6.66
C ASP A 24 0.76 -1.49 -5.39
N GLY A 25 0.55 -0.78 -4.27
CA GLY A 25 0.00 -1.37 -3.04
C GLY A 25 -1.41 -1.93 -3.21
N ILE A 26 -2.28 -1.27 -3.97
CA ILE A 26 -3.61 -1.79 -4.31
C ILE A 26 -3.48 -3.08 -5.15
N GLU A 27 -2.54 -3.13 -6.09
CA GLU A 27 -2.28 -4.34 -6.87
C GLU A 27 -1.74 -5.49 -6.01
N GLN A 28 -0.92 -5.19 -5.00
CA GLN A 28 -0.50 -6.18 -4.00
C GLN A 28 -1.70 -6.76 -3.25
N VAL A 29 -2.64 -5.92 -2.80
CA VAL A 29 -3.87 -6.40 -2.16
C VAL A 29 -4.73 -7.23 -3.14
N ARG A 30 -4.77 -6.86 -4.42
CA ARG A 30 -5.44 -7.67 -5.47
C ARG A 30 -4.79 -9.03 -5.67
N GLN A 31 -3.48 -9.15 -5.48
CA GLN A 31 -2.80 -10.45 -5.49
C GLN A 31 -3.20 -11.31 -4.29
N TRP A 32 -3.37 -10.69 -3.12
CA TRP A 32 -3.89 -11.37 -1.93
C TRP A 32 -5.30 -11.90 -2.14
N GLU A 33 -6.17 -11.13 -2.81
CA GLU A 33 -7.51 -11.61 -3.19
C GLU A 33 -7.46 -12.92 -3.99
N LYS A 34 -6.56 -13.01 -4.98
CA LYS A 34 -6.40 -14.24 -5.78
C LYS A 34 -5.98 -15.43 -4.92
N LEU A 35 -5.11 -15.21 -3.92
CA LEU A 35 -4.69 -16.25 -2.99
C LEU A 35 -5.84 -16.68 -2.07
N LEU A 36 -6.62 -15.73 -1.55
CA LEU A 36 -7.81 -16.01 -0.74
C LEU A 36 -8.85 -16.78 -1.53
N GLU A 37 -9.07 -16.45 -2.81
CA GLU A 37 -9.98 -17.17 -3.70
C GLU A 37 -9.55 -18.63 -3.86
N ILE A 38 -8.24 -18.90 -4.01
CA ILE A 38 -7.72 -20.28 -4.05
C ILE A 38 -8.03 -21.01 -2.74
N VAL A 39 -7.88 -20.35 -1.58
CA VAL A 39 -8.16 -20.96 -0.28
C VAL A 39 -9.66 -21.27 -0.14
N ILE A 40 -10.53 -20.32 -0.49
CA ILE A 40 -11.99 -20.53 -0.49
C ILE A 40 -12.34 -21.72 -1.38
N CYS A 41 -11.90 -21.72 -2.65
CA CYS A 41 -12.22 -22.80 -3.58
C CYS A 41 -11.68 -24.16 -3.13
N ALA A 42 -10.54 -24.20 -2.41
CA ALA A 42 -9.98 -25.45 -1.92
C ALA A 42 -10.76 -26.01 -0.72
N LEU A 43 -11.30 -25.15 0.16
CA LEU A 43 -11.93 -25.54 1.42
C LEU A 43 -13.47 -25.55 1.38
N ASP A 44 -14.08 -25.06 0.30
CA ASP A 44 -15.54 -24.97 0.15
C ASP A 44 -16.19 -26.20 -0.53
N ASP A 45 -15.43 -27.28 -0.78
CA ASP A 45 -15.96 -28.45 -1.50
C ASP A 45 -17.01 -29.22 -0.67
N GLN A 46 -18.07 -29.71 -1.34
CA GLN A 46 -19.33 -30.13 -0.72
C GLN A 46 -19.35 -31.56 -0.17
N LYS A 47 -18.35 -32.40 -0.49
CA LYS A 47 -18.42 -33.84 -0.17
C LYS A 47 -17.60 -34.23 1.06
N THR A 48 -16.32 -33.91 1.09
CA THR A 48 -15.40 -34.15 2.22
C THR A 48 -14.12 -33.35 2.01
N LEU A 49 -13.48 -32.89 3.09
CA LEU A 49 -12.17 -32.24 3.01
C LEU A 49 -11.03 -33.28 2.90
N GLY A 50 -10.47 -33.40 1.70
CA GLY A 50 -9.34 -34.28 1.44
C GLY A 50 -7.98 -33.65 1.78
N GLU A 51 -6.96 -34.48 2.04
CA GLU A 51 -5.60 -34.01 2.32
C GLU A 51 -5.03 -33.13 1.19
N GLY A 52 -5.36 -33.41 -0.07
CA GLY A 52 -4.95 -32.62 -1.22
C GLY A 52 -5.51 -31.19 -1.21
N GLN A 53 -6.76 -31.01 -0.79
CA GLN A 53 -7.41 -29.70 -0.65
C GLN A 53 -6.76 -28.88 0.46
N ILE A 54 -6.53 -29.50 1.62
CA ILE A 54 -5.84 -28.87 2.74
C ILE A 54 -4.42 -28.44 2.34
N ARG A 55 -3.65 -29.29 1.65
CA ARG A 55 -2.31 -28.94 1.15
C ARG A 55 -2.34 -27.76 0.18
N ARG A 56 -3.33 -27.70 -0.71
CA ARG A 56 -3.51 -26.57 -1.65
C ARG A 56 -3.85 -25.27 -0.92
N ALA A 57 -4.80 -25.32 0.02
CA ALA A 57 -5.19 -24.18 0.84
C ALA A 57 -3.99 -23.67 1.65
N LYS A 58 -3.29 -24.58 2.35
CA LYS A 58 -2.09 -24.27 3.12
C LYS A 58 -0.99 -23.62 2.27
N LYS A 59 -0.75 -24.11 1.06
CA LYS A 59 0.22 -23.47 0.15
C LYS A 59 -0.17 -22.01 -0.17
N ALA A 60 -1.43 -21.76 -0.49
CA ALA A 60 -1.91 -20.41 -0.77
C ALA A 60 -1.86 -19.49 0.46
N LEU A 61 -2.16 -20.01 1.66
CA LEU A 61 -2.02 -19.27 2.92
C LEU A 61 -0.57 -18.88 3.22
N ILE A 62 0.38 -19.79 3.02
CA ILE A 62 1.81 -19.50 3.22
C ILE A 62 2.26 -18.42 2.23
N ASP A 63 1.88 -18.53 0.96
CA ASP A 63 2.22 -17.51 -0.04
C ASP A 63 1.58 -16.15 0.30
N LEU A 64 0.38 -16.15 0.89
CA LEU A 64 -0.30 -14.95 1.36
C LEU A 64 0.40 -14.32 2.56
N LEU A 65 0.79 -15.11 3.56
CA LEU A 65 1.56 -14.65 4.73
C LEU A 65 2.88 -14.02 4.28
N ILE A 66 3.62 -14.68 3.39
CA ILE A 66 4.87 -14.15 2.82
C ILE A 66 4.60 -12.82 2.10
N GLY A 67 3.52 -12.74 1.32
CA GLY A 67 3.13 -11.53 0.60
C GLY A 67 2.66 -10.37 1.48
N MET A 68 2.30 -10.64 2.74
CA MET A 68 1.90 -9.63 3.74
C MET A 68 3.05 -9.12 4.59
N LEU A 69 4.20 -9.80 4.59
CA LEU A 69 5.41 -9.33 5.26
C LEU A 69 5.96 -8.10 4.52
N ASP A 70 6.40 -7.10 5.28
CA ASP A 70 7.05 -5.91 4.75
C ASP A 70 8.43 -6.29 4.15
N GLU A 71 8.80 -5.72 3.00
CA GLU A 71 10.04 -6.07 2.27
C GLU A 71 11.31 -5.89 3.10
N LYS A 72 11.22 -5.18 4.23
CA LYS A 72 12.31 -5.02 5.19
C LYS A 72 12.81 -6.37 5.75
N GLU A 73 11.98 -7.40 5.80
CA GLU A 73 12.36 -8.76 6.24
C GLU A 73 12.61 -9.74 5.08
N SER A 74 12.20 -9.40 3.86
CA SER A 74 12.18 -10.33 2.71
C SER A 74 13.55 -10.57 2.05
N ASN A 75 14.62 -9.94 2.51
CA ASN A 75 15.97 -10.10 1.95
C ASN A 75 16.57 -11.51 2.11
N ALA A 76 15.94 -12.40 2.88
CA ALA A 76 16.37 -13.79 3.03
C ALA A 76 15.45 -14.82 2.35
N ALA A 77 14.17 -14.48 2.06
CA ALA A 77 13.15 -15.48 1.74
C ALA A 77 12.90 -15.73 0.24
N LEU A 78 13.37 -14.84 -0.65
CA LEU A 78 13.17 -14.96 -2.11
C LEU A 78 13.99 -16.07 -2.78
N ALA A 79 14.72 -16.89 -2.01
CA ALA A 79 15.47 -18.05 -2.50
C ALA A 79 14.65 -19.35 -2.62
N HIS A 80 13.37 -19.38 -2.21
CA HIS A 80 12.52 -20.56 -2.41
C HIS A 80 11.82 -20.54 -3.77
N ARG A 81 12.61 -20.77 -4.83
CA ARG A 81 12.06 -21.12 -6.15
C ARG A 81 11.56 -22.57 -6.14
N ASN A 82 10.26 -22.74 -6.38
CA ASN A 82 9.65 -24.01 -6.75
C ASN A 82 10.36 -24.58 -8.01
N ARG A 83 11.12 -25.66 -7.82
CA ARG A 83 11.74 -26.45 -8.90
C ARG A 83 10.67 -27.41 -9.45
N SER A 84 10.04 -27.04 -10.56
CA SER A 84 9.23 -27.98 -11.35
C SER A 84 10.03 -28.50 -12.55
N PHE A 85 10.15 -29.82 -12.63
CA PHE A 85 10.48 -30.66 -13.79
C PHE A 85 11.61 -30.20 -14.74
N GLY A 86 12.82 -30.75 -14.51
CA GLY A 86 13.89 -30.80 -15.50
C GLY A 86 14.44 -32.22 -15.60
N ARG A 87 14.34 -32.83 -16.79
CA ARG A 87 14.84 -34.16 -17.14
C ARG A 87 16.35 -34.31 -16.84
N LYS A 88 16.75 -35.46 -16.31
CA LYS A 88 18.15 -35.91 -16.26
C LYS A 88 18.68 -36.06 -17.70
N SER A 89 19.76 -35.36 -18.03
CA SER A 89 20.71 -35.81 -19.05
C SER A 89 22.12 -35.50 -18.53
N GLY A 90 22.99 -36.50 -18.58
CA GLY A 90 24.30 -36.49 -17.96
C GLY A 90 25.40 -35.85 -18.81
N GLY A 91 26.54 -35.65 -18.14
CA GLY A 91 27.86 -35.54 -18.73
C GLY A 91 28.32 -34.13 -19.12
N GLY A 92 29.47 -33.71 -18.57
CA GLY A 92 30.32 -32.69 -19.21
C GLY A 92 30.77 -31.54 -18.30
N SER A 93 32.03 -31.60 -17.91
CA SER A 93 32.84 -30.50 -17.35
C SER A 93 32.77 -29.22 -18.20
N SER A 94 32.60 -28.05 -17.58
CA SER A 94 33.36 -26.83 -17.88
C SER A 94 33.04 -25.70 -16.90
N LYS A 95 34.11 -25.04 -16.44
CA LYS A 95 34.10 -23.69 -15.87
C LYS A 95 33.27 -22.74 -16.75
N ASP A 96 32.33 -22.02 -16.13
CA ASP A 96 32.02 -20.62 -16.44
C ASP A 96 31.02 -20.07 -15.42
N GLN A 97 31.55 -19.40 -14.38
CA GLN A 97 30.78 -18.45 -13.59
C GLN A 97 30.52 -17.21 -14.45
N LYS A 98 29.38 -17.18 -15.15
CA LYS A 98 28.87 -15.95 -15.74
C LYS A 98 27.44 -15.70 -15.27
N ASN A 99 27.30 -14.64 -14.50
CA ASN A 99 26.11 -13.84 -14.22
C ASN A 99 24.83 -14.37 -14.87
N LEU A 100 24.12 -15.23 -14.14
CA LEU A 100 22.80 -15.69 -14.55
C LEU A 100 21.81 -14.54 -14.32
N GLY A 101 21.38 -13.95 -15.43
CA GLY A 101 20.59 -12.74 -15.49
C GLY A 101 19.41 -12.69 -14.53
N HIS A 102 19.24 -11.52 -13.92
CA HIS A 102 17.98 -11.09 -13.34
C HIS A 102 16.89 -11.25 -14.39
N PHE A 103 16.09 -12.31 -14.29
CA PHE A 103 14.80 -12.39 -14.94
C PHE A 103 13.98 -11.22 -14.40
N ARG A 104 13.95 -10.15 -15.20
CA ARG A 104 13.07 -9.01 -15.01
C ARG A 104 11.65 -9.51 -15.24
N SER A 105 11.02 -9.94 -14.16
CA SER A 105 9.57 -9.83 -14.02
C SER A 105 9.18 -8.41 -14.45
N LEU A 106 8.30 -8.30 -15.45
CA LEU A 106 7.66 -7.04 -15.85
C LEU A 106 6.64 -6.57 -14.80
N SER A 107 6.90 -6.82 -13.51
CA SER A 107 6.30 -6.07 -12.43
C SER A 107 6.92 -4.67 -12.50
N TRP A 108 6.10 -3.64 -12.67
CA TRP A 108 6.47 -2.25 -12.38
C TRP A 108 6.77 -2.11 -10.88
N SER A 109 7.80 -2.80 -10.40
CA SER A 109 8.34 -2.60 -9.06
C SER A 109 8.91 -1.20 -9.04
N VAL A 110 8.42 -0.36 -8.12
CA VAL A 110 9.06 0.90 -7.79
C VAL A 110 10.53 0.60 -7.45
N SER A 111 11.45 1.52 -7.81
CA SER A 111 12.88 1.34 -7.57
C SER A 111 13.14 0.92 -6.12
N ARG A 112 14.12 0.03 -5.90
CA ARG A 112 14.58 -0.39 -4.56
C ARG A 112 15.02 0.78 -3.64
N SER A 113 15.17 1.98 -4.20
CA SER A 113 15.49 3.22 -3.50
C SER A 113 14.27 4.04 -3.07
N TRP A 114 13.05 3.59 -3.40
CA TRP A 114 11.81 4.27 -3.07
C TRP A 114 11.42 4.06 -1.60
N SER A 115 10.86 5.10 -0.99
CA SER A 115 10.38 5.08 0.39
C SER A 115 9.24 6.07 0.52
N ALA A 116 8.07 5.58 0.93
CA ALA A 116 6.90 6.42 1.11
C ALA A 116 7.15 7.46 2.21
N SER A 117 7.82 7.08 3.31
CA SER A 117 8.16 7.99 4.40
C SER A 117 9.10 9.12 3.94
N ARG A 118 10.14 8.82 3.14
CA ARG A 118 11.03 9.86 2.58
C ARG A 118 10.30 10.85 1.69
N GLN A 119 9.32 10.37 0.93
CA GLN A 119 8.55 11.21 0.02
C GLN A 119 7.59 12.12 0.78
N LEU A 120 6.93 11.59 1.80
CA LEU A 120 6.12 12.38 2.72
C LEU A 120 6.95 13.40 3.49
N GLN A 121 8.15 13.03 3.96
CA GLN A 121 9.10 13.96 4.58
C GLN A 121 9.54 15.05 3.59
N ALA A 122 9.87 14.68 2.36
CA ALA A 122 10.26 15.64 1.32
C ALA A 122 9.11 16.56 0.90
N MET A 123 7.85 16.13 1.03
CA MET A 123 6.67 16.96 0.86
C MET A 123 6.45 17.91 2.05
N GLY A 124 6.70 17.42 3.28
CA GLY A 124 6.62 18.22 4.51
C GLY A 124 7.80 19.19 4.70
N TYR A 125 8.92 18.93 4.02
CA TYR A 125 10.10 19.79 4.05
C TYR A 125 9.76 21.18 3.49
N ASN A 126 10.22 22.24 4.18
CA ASN A 126 9.93 23.64 3.87
C ASN A 126 8.44 24.07 3.95
N MET A 127 7.59 23.30 4.63
CA MET A 127 6.21 23.73 4.92
C MET A 127 6.18 24.80 6.01
N SER A 128 6.42 26.05 5.62
CA SER A 128 6.37 27.21 6.51
C SER A 128 5.10 28.05 6.29
N ALA A 129 4.50 28.51 7.39
CA ALA A 129 3.36 29.40 7.31
C ALA A 129 3.77 30.75 6.69
N PRO A 130 2.97 31.31 5.75
CA PRO A 130 3.25 32.62 5.17
C PRO A 130 3.37 33.71 6.24
N ARG A 131 4.38 34.58 6.12
CA ARG A 131 4.55 35.71 7.04
C ARG A 131 3.54 36.81 6.71
N ALA A 132 3.27 37.72 7.65
CA ALA A 132 2.35 38.84 7.44
C ALA A 132 2.67 39.63 6.15
N ASN A 133 3.94 39.88 5.86
CA ASN A 133 4.38 40.55 4.64
C ASN A 133 4.05 39.75 3.37
N ASP A 134 4.20 38.41 3.40
CA ASP A 134 3.85 37.54 2.28
C ASP A 134 2.33 37.54 2.04
N VAL A 135 1.54 37.57 3.11
CA VAL A 135 0.07 37.62 3.05
C VAL A 135 -0.39 38.95 2.44
N MET A 136 0.17 40.07 2.88
CA MET A 136 -0.15 41.40 2.33
C MET A 136 0.27 41.50 0.86
N ALA A 137 1.50 41.09 0.52
CA ALA A 137 2.01 41.18 -0.85
C ALA A 137 1.27 40.26 -1.84
N SER A 138 0.57 39.23 -1.36
CA SER A 138 -0.17 38.28 -2.18
C SER A 138 -1.68 38.42 -2.10
N ASN A 139 -2.20 39.46 -1.43
CA ASN A 139 -3.63 39.61 -1.13
C ASN A 139 -4.25 38.34 -0.53
N GLY A 140 -3.49 37.63 0.31
CA GLY A 140 -3.93 36.39 0.96
C GLY A 140 -3.73 35.10 0.16
N LEU A 141 -3.35 35.16 -1.12
CA LEU A 141 -3.16 33.95 -1.95
C LEU A 141 -2.10 32.99 -1.41
N ALA A 142 -1.05 33.51 -0.75
CA ALA A 142 -0.03 32.66 -0.13
C ALA A 142 -0.63 31.71 0.94
N VAL A 143 -1.67 32.15 1.66
CA VAL A 143 -2.39 31.33 2.66
C VAL A 143 -3.16 30.21 1.98
N ALA A 144 -3.77 30.48 0.82
CA ALA A 144 -4.49 29.46 0.05
C ALA A 144 -3.53 28.37 -0.44
N VAL A 145 -2.39 28.73 -1.03
CA VAL A 145 -1.38 27.78 -1.51
C VAL A 145 -0.79 26.97 -0.34
N TYR A 146 -0.54 27.61 0.81
CA TYR A 146 -0.10 26.92 2.03
C TYR A 146 -1.15 25.91 2.52
N THR A 147 -2.44 26.28 2.51
CA THR A 147 -3.54 25.39 2.89
C THR A 147 -3.63 24.19 1.95
N MET A 148 -3.61 24.43 0.63
CA MET A 148 -3.62 23.38 -0.40
C MET A 148 -2.44 22.40 -0.23
N SER A 149 -1.25 22.92 0.09
CA SER A 149 -0.06 22.10 0.33
C SER A 149 -0.23 21.17 1.54
N ASN A 150 -0.82 21.67 2.63
CA ASN A 150 -1.10 20.87 3.83
C ASN A 150 -2.15 19.79 3.57
N VAL A 151 -3.22 20.14 2.85
CA VAL A 151 -4.27 19.18 2.47
C VAL A 151 -3.69 18.08 1.58
N LEU A 152 -2.89 18.44 0.57
CA LEU A 152 -2.23 17.46 -0.30
C LEU A 152 -1.34 16.51 0.51
N LEU A 153 -0.53 17.04 1.42
CA LEU A 153 0.33 16.23 2.28
C LEU A 153 -0.48 15.30 3.19
N LEU A 154 -1.56 15.79 3.82
CA LEU A 154 -2.43 14.98 4.66
C LEU A 154 -3.07 13.83 3.88
N VAL A 155 -3.59 14.11 2.68
CA VAL A 155 -4.22 13.09 1.82
C VAL A 155 -3.19 12.03 1.40
N MET A 156 -2.02 12.44 0.94
CA MET A 156 -0.95 11.50 0.56
C MET A 156 -0.48 10.67 1.76
N TRP A 157 -0.32 11.29 2.94
CA TRP A 157 0.02 10.57 4.17
C TRP A 157 -1.05 9.57 4.58
N ALA A 158 -2.34 9.94 4.51
CA ALA A 158 -3.44 9.05 4.85
C ALA A 158 -3.54 7.85 3.90
N LEU A 159 -3.32 8.05 2.60
CA LEU A 159 -3.28 6.97 1.62
C LEU A 159 -2.12 6.00 1.89
N VAL A 160 -0.92 6.54 2.17
CA VAL A 160 0.25 5.75 2.56
C VAL A 160 -0.02 4.97 3.86
N ALA A 161 -0.77 5.55 4.79
CA ALA A 161 -1.17 4.85 6.01
C ALA A 161 -2.15 3.70 5.75
N ALA A 162 -3.07 3.87 4.81
CA ALA A 162 -4.17 2.95 4.54
C ALA A 162 -3.69 1.63 3.87
N ILE A 163 -2.87 1.73 2.84
CA ILE A 163 -2.51 0.62 1.94
C ILE A 163 -1.03 0.19 2.13
N PRO A 164 -0.68 -1.07 1.83
CA PRO A 164 0.71 -1.54 1.80
C PRO A 164 1.60 -0.64 0.98
N CYS A 165 2.68 -0.15 1.60
CA CYS A 165 3.64 0.75 0.99
C CYS A 165 5.02 0.49 1.58
N GLN A 166 6.04 0.50 0.72
CA GLN A 166 7.43 0.35 1.14
C GLN A 166 7.85 1.50 2.05
N ASP A 167 8.41 1.16 3.22
CA ASP A 167 8.94 2.11 4.20
C ASP A 167 7.92 3.21 4.54
N ARG A 168 6.70 2.77 4.89
CA ARG A 168 5.51 3.59 5.15
C ARG A 168 5.73 4.74 6.15
N GLY A 169 6.57 4.51 7.17
CA GLY A 169 6.96 5.47 8.22
C GLY A 169 5.98 6.61 8.49
N LEU A 170 5.01 6.38 9.39
CA LEU A 170 3.92 7.32 9.67
C LEU A 170 4.31 8.56 10.49
N GLN A 171 5.59 8.67 10.87
CA GLN A 171 6.09 9.75 11.71
C GLN A 171 6.32 11.00 10.85
N ILE A 172 5.24 11.75 10.60
CA ILE A 172 5.29 13.09 10.03
C ILE A 172 4.76 14.10 11.05
N HIS A 173 5.37 15.28 11.09
CA HIS A 173 4.95 16.34 12.01
C HIS A 173 4.22 17.44 11.25
N PHE A 174 2.89 17.54 11.45
CA PHE A 174 2.09 18.64 10.96
C PHE A 174 2.21 19.85 11.92
N SER A 175 3.13 20.78 11.63
CA SER A 175 3.25 22.03 12.38
C SER A 175 2.39 23.13 11.75
N ILE A 176 1.09 23.12 12.04
CA ILE A 176 0.16 24.13 11.53
C ILE A 176 -0.14 25.14 12.64
N PRO A 177 0.04 26.45 12.40
CA PRO A 177 -0.33 27.48 13.39
C PRO A 177 -1.82 27.43 13.75
N ARG A 178 -2.12 27.53 15.05
CA ARG A 178 -3.49 27.45 15.59
C ARG A 178 -4.42 28.58 15.15
N GLN A 179 -3.87 29.65 14.56
CA GLN A 179 -4.64 30.77 14.00
C GLN A 179 -5.52 30.36 12.81
N TYR A 180 -5.19 29.25 12.13
CA TYR A 180 -6.01 28.75 11.03
C TYR A 180 -7.15 27.87 11.56
N VAL A 181 -8.39 28.21 11.20
CA VAL A 181 -9.61 27.51 11.69
C VAL A 181 -9.60 26.02 11.33
N TRP A 182 -9.01 25.64 10.19
CA TRP A 182 -8.90 24.26 9.74
C TRP A 182 -7.78 23.45 10.43
N ALA A 183 -6.88 24.11 11.16
CA ALA A 183 -5.73 23.46 11.79
C ALA A 183 -6.17 22.35 12.75
N ALA A 184 -7.14 22.66 13.62
CA ALA A 184 -7.65 21.72 14.61
C ALA A 184 -8.22 20.44 13.97
N SER A 185 -8.94 20.57 12.86
CA SER A 185 -9.51 19.42 12.14
C SER A 185 -8.42 18.54 11.52
N ILE A 186 -7.41 19.13 10.88
CA ILE A 186 -6.29 18.37 10.30
C ILE A 186 -5.50 17.66 11.40
N THR A 187 -5.17 18.35 12.48
CA THR A 187 -4.47 17.75 13.62
C THR A 187 -5.26 16.60 14.23
N SER A 188 -6.58 16.77 14.42
CA SER A 188 -7.44 15.72 14.96
C SER A 188 -7.49 14.48 14.06
N ILE A 189 -7.60 14.63 12.74
CA ILE A 189 -7.56 13.51 11.80
C ILE A 189 -6.21 12.79 11.87
N HIS A 190 -5.12 13.56 11.86
CA HIS A 190 -3.77 13.02 11.95
C HIS A 190 -3.56 12.21 13.25
N GLU A 191 -3.96 12.77 14.39
CA GLU A 191 -3.85 12.10 15.69
C GLU A 191 -4.65 10.79 15.74
N ARG A 192 -5.91 10.80 15.27
CA ARG A 192 -6.75 9.59 15.26
C ARG A 192 -6.14 8.47 14.42
N VAL A 193 -5.61 8.78 13.24
CA VAL A 193 -4.95 7.78 12.38
C VAL A 193 -3.64 7.29 13.02
N LEU A 194 -2.90 8.16 13.70
CA LEU A 194 -1.68 7.79 14.41
C LEU A 194 -1.98 6.90 15.63
N GLU A 195 -3.05 7.17 16.37
CA GLU A 195 -3.55 6.32 17.46
C GLU A 195 -3.92 4.92 16.96
N GLU A 196 -4.65 4.82 15.83
CA GLU A 196 -4.95 3.54 15.19
C GLU A 196 -3.68 2.75 14.85
N SER A 197 -2.63 3.43 14.36
CA SER A 197 -1.35 2.79 14.03
C SER A 197 -0.57 2.27 15.24
N LYS A 198 -0.80 2.85 16.43
CA LYS A 198 -0.10 2.50 17.68
C LYS A 198 -0.79 1.37 18.45
N LYS A 199 -1.98 0.93 18.03
CA LYS A 199 -2.67 -0.20 18.67
C LYS A 199 -1.78 -1.44 18.63
N LYS A 200 -1.70 -2.16 19.75
CA LYS A 200 -0.85 -3.36 19.91
C LYS A 200 -1.10 -4.39 18.81
N GLU A 201 -2.35 -4.57 18.43
CA GLU A 201 -2.78 -5.50 17.37
C GLU A 201 -2.35 -5.09 15.97
N ARG A 202 -1.93 -3.83 15.76
CA ARG A 202 -1.51 -3.28 14.47
C ARG A 202 0.01 -3.13 14.37
N LYS A 203 0.76 -3.62 15.36
CA LYS A 203 2.23 -3.59 15.35
C LYS A 203 2.71 -4.46 14.18
N ASN A 204 3.41 -3.84 13.24
CA ASN A 204 3.88 -4.43 11.97
C ASN A 204 2.81 -4.66 10.89
N ALA A 205 1.59 -4.14 11.06
CA ALA A 205 0.58 -4.21 10.01
C ALA A 205 1.07 -3.46 8.75
N CYS A 206 0.92 -4.09 7.60
CA CYS A 206 1.30 -3.53 6.29
C CYS A 206 0.37 -2.38 5.84
N GLY A 207 -0.84 -2.27 6.42
CA GLY A 207 -1.78 -1.16 6.17
C GLY A 207 -2.77 -0.97 7.32
N LEU A 208 -3.40 0.21 7.41
CA LEU A 208 -4.39 0.50 8.46
C LEU A 208 -5.84 0.15 8.08
N LEU A 209 -6.13 -0.14 6.81
CA LEU A 209 -7.48 -0.55 6.43
C LEU A 209 -7.95 -1.76 7.25
N LYS A 210 -9.22 -1.73 7.61
CA LYS A 210 -9.82 -2.75 8.48
C LYS A 210 -9.81 -4.11 7.81
N GLU A 211 -10.15 -4.15 6.53
CA GLU A 211 -10.25 -5.34 5.70
C GLU A 211 -8.88 -6.01 5.56
N ILE A 212 -7.81 -5.24 5.34
CA ILE A 212 -6.43 -5.75 5.28
C ILE A 212 -6.04 -6.45 6.59
N TYR A 213 -6.31 -5.79 7.72
CA TYR A 213 -6.03 -6.37 9.03
C TYR A 213 -6.87 -7.61 9.33
N GLN A 214 -8.15 -7.61 8.95
CA GLN A 214 -9.00 -8.79 9.10
C GLN A 214 -8.49 -9.96 8.25
N THR A 215 -8.04 -9.70 7.03
CA THR A 215 -7.43 -10.71 6.17
C THR A 215 -6.15 -11.27 6.79
N GLU A 216 -5.26 -10.43 7.31
CA GLU A 216 -4.02 -10.86 7.97
C GLU A 216 -4.33 -11.77 9.17
N LYS A 217 -5.22 -11.33 10.06
CA LYS A 217 -5.64 -12.08 11.24
C LYS A 217 -6.26 -13.42 10.87
N TRP A 218 -7.16 -13.42 9.88
CA TRP A 218 -7.80 -14.65 9.41
C TRP A 218 -6.77 -15.61 8.81
N THR A 219 -5.81 -15.10 8.03
CA THR A 219 -4.77 -15.91 7.38
C THR A 219 -3.90 -16.61 8.42
N GLN A 220 -3.48 -15.89 9.47
CA GLN A 220 -2.72 -16.47 10.59
C GLN A 220 -3.53 -17.57 11.31
N GLN A 221 -4.78 -17.27 11.69
CA GLN A 221 -5.66 -18.22 12.38
C GLN A 221 -5.93 -19.48 11.56
N MET A 222 -6.22 -19.32 10.26
CA MET A 222 -6.47 -20.45 9.38
C MET A 222 -5.18 -21.27 9.18
N ASN A 223 -4.02 -20.63 9.01
CA ASN A 223 -2.77 -21.36 8.85
C ASN A 223 -2.44 -22.20 10.10
N GLU A 224 -2.58 -21.63 11.29
CA GLU A 224 -2.41 -22.36 12.57
C GLU A 224 -3.38 -23.54 12.70
N MET A 225 -4.64 -23.34 12.31
CA MET A 225 -5.65 -24.40 12.31
C MET A 225 -5.24 -25.54 11.38
N LEU A 226 -4.86 -25.22 10.14
CA LEU A 226 -4.45 -26.22 9.15
C LEU A 226 -3.15 -26.95 9.54
N ASP A 227 -2.25 -26.30 10.29
CA ASP A 227 -1.02 -26.91 10.81
C ASP A 227 -1.27 -27.98 11.87
N SER A 228 -2.37 -27.84 12.63
CA SER A 228 -2.74 -28.77 13.70
C SER A 228 -3.56 -29.99 13.25
N LEU A 229 -3.96 -30.06 11.98
CA LEU A 229 -4.83 -31.11 11.46
C LEU A 229 -4.13 -32.48 11.42
N GLN A 230 -4.84 -33.49 11.89
CA GLN A 230 -4.47 -34.90 11.75
C GLN A 230 -5.55 -35.60 10.92
N PHE A 231 -5.11 -36.48 10.02
CA PHE A 231 -6.01 -37.24 9.16
C PHE A 231 -6.21 -38.67 9.71
N PRO A 232 -7.43 -39.24 9.60
CA PRO A 232 -8.65 -38.65 9.03
C PRO A 232 -9.23 -37.52 9.88
N LEU A 233 -9.85 -36.53 9.22
CA LEU A 233 -10.47 -35.39 9.91
C LEU A 233 -11.72 -35.83 10.68
N THR A 234 -11.94 -35.21 11.84
CA THR A 234 -13.20 -35.35 12.58
C THR A 234 -14.25 -34.40 12.00
N ASP A 235 -15.52 -34.78 12.08
CA ASP A 235 -16.65 -33.96 11.61
C ASP A 235 -16.68 -32.58 12.29
N GLU A 236 -16.28 -32.51 13.56
CA GLU A 236 -16.16 -31.24 14.30
C GLU A 236 -15.11 -30.31 13.68
N LYS A 237 -13.93 -30.84 13.31
CA LYS A 237 -12.87 -30.05 12.69
C LYS A 237 -13.22 -29.62 11.28
N GLU A 238 -13.90 -30.48 10.53
CA GLU A 238 -14.40 -30.12 9.21
C GLU A 238 -15.47 -29.00 9.30
N ALA A 239 -16.39 -29.08 10.27
CA ALA A 239 -17.37 -28.03 10.53
C ALA A 239 -16.72 -26.70 10.93
N GLU A 240 -15.70 -26.74 11.81
CA GLU A 240 -14.93 -25.55 12.23
C GLU A 240 -14.25 -24.86 11.04
N ILE A 241 -13.64 -25.62 10.14
CA ILE A 241 -13.01 -25.09 8.91
C ILE A 241 -14.07 -24.43 8.02
N ARG A 242 -15.23 -25.08 7.83
CA ARG A 242 -16.32 -24.54 7.01
C ARG A 242 -16.87 -23.23 7.58
N GLU A 243 -17.05 -23.13 8.89
CA GLU A 243 -17.43 -21.87 9.54
C GLU A 243 -16.42 -20.76 9.25
N LYS A 244 -15.12 -21.06 9.41
CA LYS A 244 -14.04 -20.10 9.14
C LYS A 244 -13.97 -19.67 7.68
N VAL A 245 -14.29 -20.56 6.73
CA VAL A 245 -14.40 -20.23 5.31
C VAL A 245 -15.55 -19.28 5.04
N GLU A 246 -16.70 -19.45 5.71
CA GLU A 246 -17.81 -18.50 5.63
C GLU A 246 -17.45 -17.12 6.21
N GLU A 247 -16.68 -17.07 7.29
CA GLU A 247 -16.11 -15.80 7.77
C GLU A 247 -15.22 -15.14 6.71
N LEU A 248 -14.36 -15.92 6.05
CA LEU A 248 -13.49 -15.41 5.00
C LEU A 248 -14.27 -14.85 3.82
N LYS A 249 -15.29 -15.57 3.34
CA LYS A 249 -16.12 -15.13 2.20
C LYS A 249 -16.68 -13.71 2.42
N ARG A 250 -17.04 -13.36 3.67
CA ARG A 250 -17.49 -12.01 4.04
C ARG A 250 -16.38 -10.97 3.94
N VAL A 251 -15.20 -11.27 4.48
CA VAL A 251 -14.03 -10.37 4.41
C VAL A 251 -13.57 -10.18 2.96
N PHE A 252 -13.45 -11.28 2.21
CA PHE A 252 -13.08 -11.29 0.80
C PHE A 252 -14.02 -10.45 -0.06
N LYS A 253 -15.33 -10.60 0.13
CA LYS A 253 -16.33 -9.79 -0.60
C LYS A 253 -16.18 -8.30 -0.28
N THR A 254 -16.07 -7.95 1.00
CA THR A 254 -15.93 -6.55 1.43
C THR A 254 -14.66 -5.91 0.86
N LEU A 255 -13.54 -6.65 0.88
CA LEU A 255 -12.28 -6.22 0.30
C LEU A 255 -12.41 -5.97 -1.21
N LYS A 256 -12.94 -6.97 -1.94
CA LYS A 256 -13.13 -6.94 -3.40
C LYS A 256 -14.02 -5.79 -3.86
N ASP A 257 -15.15 -5.59 -3.17
CA ASP A 257 -16.11 -4.54 -3.49
C ASP A 257 -15.52 -3.14 -3.21
N GLY A 258 -14.62 -3.01 -2.22
CA GLY A 258 -13.98 -1.75 -1.83
C GLY A 258 -12.75 -1.35 -2.66
N LEU A 259 -11.97 -2.32 -3.17
CA LEU A 259 -10.71 -2.03 -3.87
C LEU A 259 -10.92 -1.26 -5.18
N TYR A 260 -11.90 -1.65 -6.00
CA TYR A 260 -12.12 -1.01 -7.30
C TYR A 260 -12.50 0.49 -7.17
N PRO A 261 -13.47 0.88 -6.31
CA PRO A 261 -13.75 2.28 -6.03
C PRO A 261 -12.51 3.05 -5.55
N LEU A 262 -11.71 2.46 -4.67
CA LEU A 262 -10.50 3.09 -4.14
C LEU A 262 -9.46 3.35 -5.26
N GLU A 263 -9.18 2.35 -6.10
CA GLU A 263 -8.25 2.51 -7.24
C GLU A 263 -8.72 3.62 -8.18
N ARG A 264 -10.02 3.66 -8.48
CA ARG A 264 -10.61 4.71 -9.32
C ARG A 264 -10.41 6.09 -8.72
N GLN A 265 -10.63 6.26 -7.42
CA GLN A 265 -10.44 7.54 -6.72
C GLN A 265 -8.96 7.97 -6.73
N VAL A 266 -8.03 7.05 -6.48
CA VAL A 266 -6.58 7.34 -6.55
C VAL A 266 -6.19 7.78 -7.96
N ARG A 267 -6.68 7.09 -8.99
CA ARG A 267 -6.45 7.45 -10.40
C ARG A 267 -7.04 8.82 -10.74
N GLU A 268 -8.21 9.14 -10.21
CA GLU A 268 -8.83 10.45 -10.40
C GLU A 268 -7.99 11.57 -9.76
N VAL A 269 -7.52 11.36 -8.52
CA VAL A 269 -6.61 12.30 -7.85
C VAL A 269 -5.33 12.50 -8.66
N PHE A 270 -4.72 11.42 -9.15
CA PHE A 270 -3.54 11.49 -10.01
C PHE A 270 -3.78 12.37 -11.24
N HIS A 271 -4.86 12.12 -12.00
CA HIS A 271 -5.17 12.89 -13.19
C HIS A 271 -5.50 14.35 -12.88
N ARG A 272 -6.21 14.62 -11.76
CA ARG A 272 -6.49 16.00 -11.32
C ARG A 272 -5.20 16.75 -10.99
N ILE A 273 -4.24 16.11 -10.30
CA ILE A 273 -2.93 16.71 -10.01
C ILE A 273 -2.17 17.03 -11.31
N VAL A 274 -2.08 16.06 -12.25
CA VAL A 274 -1.43 16.27 -13.54
C VAL A 274 -2.06 17.45 -14.27
N ARG A 275 -3.40 17.44 -14.41
CA ARG A 275 -4.15 18.48 -15.13
C ARG A 275 -3.94 19.86 -14.51
N SER A 276 -4.13 20.00 -13.20
CA SER A 276 -3.95 21.29 -12.50
C SER A 276 -2.53 21.82 -12.62
N ARG A 277 -1.52 20.95 -12.63
CA ARG A 277 -0.13 21.35 -12.84
C ARG A 277 0.13 21.80 -14.27
N THR A 278 -0.35 21.07 -15.27
CA THR A 278 -0.19 21.43 -16.69
C THR A 278 -0.85 22.77 -16.98
N GLU A 279 -2.13 22.93 -16.61
CA GLU A 279 -2.87 24.19 -16.81
C GLU A 279 -2.18 25.38 -16.08
N GLY A 280 -1.66 25.12 -14.88
CA GLY A 280 -0.93 26.11 -14.10
C GLY A 280 0.40 26.54 -14.71
N LEU A 281 1.20 25.59 -15.23
CA LEU A 281 2.47 25.88 -15.91
C LEU A 281 2.26 26.56 -17.27
N ASP A 282 1.23 26.15 -18.03
CA ASP A 282 0.90 26.79 -19.31
C ASP A 282 0.49 28.25 -19.11
N SER A 283 -0.24 28.55 -18.04
CA SER A 283 -0.63 29.92 -17.68
C SER A 283 0.57 30.79 -17.31
N LEU A 284 1.54 30.23 -16.57
CA LEU A 284 2.81 30.89 -16.23
C LEU A 284 3.67 31.14 -17.48
N GLY A 285 3.78 30.16 -18.38
CA GLY A 285 4.57 30.27 -19.60
C GLY A 285 4.00 31.31 -20.59
N ARG A 286 2.67 31.44 -20.67
CA ARG A 286 2.01 32.49 -21.47
C ARG A 286 2.23 33.89 -20.89
N ALA A 287 2.20 34.04 -19.56
CA ALA A 287 2.47 35.31 -18.91
C ALA A 287 3.92 35.79 -19.16
N SER A 288 4.90 34.88 -19.17
CA SER A 288 6.31 35.20 -19.46
C SER A 288 6.64 35.44 -20.94
N GLY A 289 5.76 35.05 -21.87
CA GLY A 289 5.95 35.26 -23.31
C GLY A 289 5.24 36.50 -23.86
N SER A 290 4.63 37.30 -22.97
CA SER A 290 3.85 38.50 -23.31
C SER A 290 4.55 39.81 -22.94
N GLU A 291 5.82 39.75 -22.53
CA GLU A 291 6.70 40.92 -22.31
C GLU A 291 7.67 41.12 -23.47
#